data_AF-X1SZJ7-F1
#
_entry.id   AF-X1SZJ7-F1
#
_cell.length_a   1.000
_cell.length_b   1.000
_cell.length_c   1.000
_cell.angle_alpha   90.00
_cell.angle_beta   90.00
_cell.angle_gamma   90.00
#
_symmetry.space_group_name_H-M   'P 1'
#
loop_
_entity.id
_entity.type
_entity.pdbx_description
1 polymer ?
#
loop_
_entity_poly.entity_id
_entity_poly.type
_entity_poly.pdbx_seq_one_letter_code
_entity_poly.pdbx_strand_id
1 'polypeptide(L)'
;MLNPITSIISSVPFEGFIPVDNTTKSASIFTISPVKDEYALTFNLFVLLSSIISPPFPQAVPKLAVMDRSVCIDCKNCERTCPAEAIDFEQETEYIDVKVGAAIVATGWDEYPIWESNEYNYGYYPDVITQIELERLLSPIGPTGGHVYRVSTGETPNTIVMVQCVGSRDVNANPYCSFVCCSVALKNAP
;
A
#
# COMPACT_ATOMS: atom_id res chain seq x y z
N MET A 1 29.43 34.99 8.44
CA MET A 1 29.48 33.86 7.50
C MET A 1 28.83 32.68 8.19
N LEU A 2 27.56 32.40 7.89
CA LEU A 2 26.85 31.24 8.45
C LEU A 2 27.23 30.02 7.60
N ASN A 3 27.93 29.05 8.18
CA ASN A 3 28.21 27.76 7.54
C ASN A 3 26.89 26.98 7.38
N PRO A 4 26.37 26.73 6.17
CA PRO A 4 25.24 25.86 6.00
C PRO A 4 25.80 24.44 5.82
N ILE A 5 26.06 23.75 6.92
CA ILE A 5 26.26 22.30 6.89
C ILE A 5 25.09 21.70 7.67
N THR A 6 23.93 21.68 7.04
CA THR A 6 22.83 20.81 7.45
C THR A 6 22.99 19.51 6.68
N SER A 7 23.81 18.60 7.22
CA SER A 7 23.79 17.20 6.82
C SER A 7 22.42 16.62 7.21
N ILE A 8 21.69 16.09 6.24
CA ILE A 8 20.50 15.28 6.52
C ILE A 8 20.96 13.83 6.48
N ILE A 9 20.82 13.14 7.61
CA ILE A 9 20.98 11.68 7.66
C ILE A 9 19.75 11.09 6.97
N SER A 10 19.95 10.47 5.81
CA SER A 10 18.90 9.73 5.13
C SER A 10 19.08 8.25 5.47
N SER A 11 18.17 7.69 6.27
CA SER A 11 17.98 6.25 6.30
C SER A 11 17.27 5.86 5.01
N VAL A 12 17.94 5.13 4.12
CA VAL A 12 17.23 4.43 3.04
C VAL A 12 16.98 3.05 3.61
N PRO A 13 15.74 2.69 4.02
CA PRO A 13 15.46 1.34 4.46
C PRO A 13 15.61 0.43 3.24
N PHE A 14 16.81 -0.10 3.06
CA PHE A 14 17.09 -1.12 2.06
C PHE A 14 16.65 -2.51 2.53
N GLU A 15 16.24 -2.66 3.80
CA GLU A 15 15.74 -3.94 4.32
C GLU A 15 14.61 -4.50 3.46
N GLY A 16 14.87 -5.66 2.86
CA GLY A 16 13.90 -6.40 2.06
C GLY A 16 13.87 -6.06 0.57
N PHE A 17 14.69 -5.13 0.09
CA PHE A 17 14.78 -4.82 -1.34
C PHE A 17 15.76 -5.75 -2.06
N ILE A 18 15.23 -6.51 -3.02
CA ILE A 18 16.03 -7.36 -3.92
C ILE A 18 16.79 -6.45 -4.91
N PRO A 19 18.15 -6.41 -4.91
CA PRO A 19 18.93 -5.45 -5.70
C PRO A 19 18.68 -5.52 -7.21
N VAL A 20 18.81 -4.35 -7.84
CA VAL A 20 18.36 -4.00 -9.21
C VAL A 20 19.09 -4.79 -10.32
N ASP A 21 20.27 -5.28 -10.01
CA ASP A 21 21.28 -5.68 -10.98
C ASP A 21 20.90 -6.98 -11.70
N ASN A 22 20.05 -7.80 -11.08
CA ASN A 22 19.69 -9.15 -11.55
C ASN A 22 18.16 -9.41 -11.65
N THR A 23 17.30 -8.43 -11.35
CA THR A 23 15.83 -8.61 -11.21
C THR A 23 15.04 -8.68 -12.52
N THR A 24 15.66 -8.46 -13.69
CA THR A 24 14.95 -8.53 -14.99
C THR A 24 14.38 -9.92 -15.30
N LYS A 25 14.74 -10.97 -14.55
CA LYS A 25 14.32 -12.37 -14.77
C LYS A 25 13.41 -12.97 -13.69
N SER A 26 13.00 -12.25 -12.65
CA SER A 26 12.48 -12.85 -11.40
C SER A 26 10.95 -13.05 -11.29
N ALA A 27 10.20 -13.04 -12.40
CA ALA A 27 8.73 -13.16 -12.38
C ALA A 27 8.19 -14.48 -11.77
N SER A 28 9.02 -15.51 -11.58
CA SER A 28 8.63 -16.83 -11.09
C SER A 28 8.60 -16.99 -9.56
N ILE A 29 9.10 -16.01 -8.79
CA ILE A 29 9.26 -16.14 -7.33
C ILE A 29 7.94 -15.96 -6.58
N PHE A 30 7.02 -15.19 -7.16
CA PHE A 30 5.76 -14.82 -6.52
C PHE A 30 4.90 -16.04 -6.15
N THR A 31 4.91 -17.13 -6.90
CA THR A 31 3.97 -18.25 -6.68
C THR A 31 4.41 -19.26 -5.59
N ILE A 32 5.55 -19.05 -4.94
CA ILE A 32 6.28 -20.13 -4.21
C ILE A 32 6.27 -19.95 -2.68
N SER A 33 5.79 -18.79 -2.19
CA SER A 33 5.69 -18.56 -0.74
C SER A 33 4.60 -19.45 -0.12
N PRO A 34 4.94 -20.29 0.89
CA PRO A 34 3.96 -21.14 1.58
C PRO A 34 3.05 -20.32 2.51
N VAL A 35 3.51 -19.14 2.91
CA VAL A 35 2.74 -18.17 3.68
C VAL A 35 2.30 -17.08 2.72
N LYS A 36 0.99 -16.85 2.72
CA LYS A 36 0.35 -15.74 2.03
C LYS A 36 0.05 -14.70 3.08
N ASP A 37 0.37 -13.46 2.78
CA ASP A 37 0.09 -12.38 3.69
C ASP A 37 -1.40 -12.03 3.61
N GLU A 38 -2.13 -12.23 4.71
CA GLU A 38 -3.53 -11.78 4.88
C GLU A 38 -3.60 -10.27 5.15
N TYR A 39 -2.49 -9.63 5.52
CA TYR A 39 -2.35 -8.23 5.93
C TYR A 39 -1.48 -7.43 4.98
N ALA A 40 -1.43 -7.79 3.69
CA ALA A 40 -0.55 -7.17 2.71
C ALA A 40 -0.99 -5.73 2.36
N LEU A 41 -0.51 -4.82 3.20
CA LEU A 41 -0.36 -3.38 3.01
C LEU A 41 -1.66 -2.61 2.77
N THR A 42 -1.71 -1.43 3.40
CA THR A 42 -2.69 -0.33 3.32
C THR A 42 -3.17 0.07 1.91
N PHE A 43 -2.71 -0.60 0.85
CA PHE A 43 -3.05 -0.40 -0.55
C PHE A 43 -4.01 -1.46 -1.13
N ASN A 44 -4.17 -2.63 -0.51
CA ASN A 44 -5.08 -3.71 -0.95
C ASN A 44 -6.01 -4.13 0.18
N LEU A 45 -6.98 -3.27 0.46
CA LEU A 45 -7.90 -3.42 1.59
C LEU A 45 -9.04 -4.44 1.33
N PHE A 46 -8.86 -5.29 0.32
CA PHE A 46 -9.60 -6.55 0.16
C PHE A 46 -8.59 -7.65 0.45
N VAL A 47 -8.91 -8.63 1.31
CA VAL A 47 -8.03 -9.76 1.65
C VAL A 47 -7.71 -10.55 0.37
N LEU A 48 -6.69 -10.09 -0.35
CA LEU A 48 -6.07 -10.81 -1.42
C LEU A 48 -4.76 -11.33 -0.89
N LEU A 49 -4.66 -12.65 -0.91
CA LEU A 49 -3.47 -13.39 -0.57
C LEU A 49 -2.38 -13.07 -1.59
N SER A 50 -1.56 -12.05 -1.32
CA SER A 50 -0.34 -11.79 -2.09
C SER A 50 0.83 -12.54 -1.49
N SER A 51 1.82 -12.76 -2.34
CA SER A 51 3.11 -13.32 -1.96
C SER A 51 3.85 -12.35 -1.06
N ILE A 52 4.48 -12.86 0.01
CA ILE A 52 5.28 -12.06 0.96
C ILE A 52 6.38 -11.24 0.27
N ILE A 53 6.86 -11.74 -0.87
CA ILE A 53 7.81 -11.05 -1.74
C ILE A 53 7.01 -10.60 -2.95
N SER A 54 6.75 -9.31 -3.10
CA SER A 54 6.00 -8.77 -4.26
C SER A 54 6.41 -7.33 -4.59
N PRO A 55 6.30 -6.89 -5.87
CA PRO A 55 6.29 -5.46 -6.16
C PRO A 55 4.97 -4.86 -5.62
N PRO A 56 4.98 -3.60 -5.16
CA PRO A 56 3.78 -2.99 -4.56
C PRO A 56 2.61 -2.89 -5.55
N PHE A 57 2.90 -2.67 -6.83
CA PHE A 57 1.93 -2.74 -7.93
C PHE A 57 2.64 -3.07 -9.26
N PRO A 58 1.93 -3.53 -10.31
CA PRO A 58 2.56 -4.02 -11.54
C PRO A 58 3.45 -3.00 -12.28
N GLN A 59 3.18 -1.71 -12.12
CA GLN A 59 3.87 -0.59 -12.75
C GLN A 59 4.85 0.13 -11.80
N ALA A 60 5.22 -0.50 -10.67
CA ALA A 60 6.12 0.12 -9.70
C ALA A 60 7.47 0.54 -10.32
N VAL A 61 7.97 1.70 -9.89
CA VAL A 61 9.26 2.25 -10.31
C VAL A 61 10.07 2.60 -9.05
N PRO A 62 11.29 2.05 -8.88
CA PRO A 62 11.89 1.01 -9.71
C PRO A 62 11.10 -0.32 -9.61
N LYS A 63 11.21 -1.17 -10.64
CA LYS A 63 10.48 -2.44 -10.71
C LYS A 63 11.16 -3.51 -9.86
N LEU A 64 11.11 -3.33 -8.53
CA LEU A 64 11.70 -4.22 -7.54
C LEU A 64 10.61 -4.89 -6.72
N ALA A 65 10.91 -6.10 -6.26
CA ALA A 65 10.09 -6.78 -5.27
C ALA A 65 10.68 -6.52 -3.88
N VAL A 66 9.79 -6.35 -2.91
CA VAL A 66 10.12 -6.15 -1.50
C VAL A 66 9.64 -7.35 -0.71
N MET A 67 10.47 -7.83 0.23
CA MET A 67 10.10 -8.84 1.21
C MET A 67 9.62 -8.18 2.48
N ASP A 68 8.39 -8.50 2.91
CA ASP A 68 7.93 -8.10 4.24
C ASP A 68 8.49 -9.04 5.32
N ARG A 69 9.45 -8.55 6.12
CA ARG A 69 10.03 -9.30 7.25
C ARG A 69 9.10 -9.47 8.44
N SER A 70 8.03 -8.67 8.56
CA SER A 70 7.08 -8.81 9.66
C SER A 70 6.22 -10.09 9.57
N VAL A 71 6.03 -10.59 8.34
CA VAL A 71 5.25 -11.80 8.03
C VAL A 71 6.14 -12.97 7.58
N CYS A 72 7.38 -12.72 7.16
CA CYS A 72 8.31 -13.75 6.72
C CYS A 72 8.61 -14.77 7.84
N ILE A 73 8.55 -16.06 7.49
CA ILE A 73 8.88 -17.18 8.41
C ILE A 73 10.27 -17.79 8.14
N ASP A 74 11.10 -17.15 7.33
CA ASP A 74 12.46 -17.60 6.98
C ASP A 74 12.56 -19.04 6.45
N CYS A 75 11.58 -19.46 5.64
CA CYS A 75 11.58 -20.80 5.03
C CYS A 75 12.64 -20.99 3.92
N LYS A 76 13.26 -19.90 3.44
CA LYS A 76 14.30 -19.86 2.38
C LYS A 76 13.91 -20.49 1.04
N ASN A 77 12.62 -20.73 0.78
CA ASN A 77 12.17 -21.34 -0.47
C ASN A 77 12.32 -20.38 -1.66
N CYS A 78 12.13 -19.09 -1.41
CA CYS A 78 12.29 -18.02 -2.39
C CYS A 78 13.75 -17.90 -2.86
N GLU A 79 14.72 -17.93 -1.95
CA GLU A 79 16.17 -17.90 -2.24
C GLU A 79 16.57 -19.06 -3.15
N ARG A 80 16.18 -20.29 -2.80
CA ARG A 80 16.49 -21.50 -3.59
C ARG A 80 15.91 -21.49 -5.00
N THR A 81 14.77 -20.83 -5.20
CA THR A 81 14.09 -20.83 -6.50
C THR A 81 14.40 -19.61 -7.35
N CYS A 82 15.07 -18.60 -6.78
CA CYS A 82 15.36 -17.35 -7.46
C CYS A 82 16.45 -17.58 -8.52
N PRO A 83 16.15 -17.50 -9.84
CA PRO A 83 17.16 -17.69 -10.89
C PRO A 83 18.17 -16.54 -10.95
N ALA A 84 17.85 -15.43 -10.30
CA ALA A 84 18.64 -14.21 -10.24
C ALA A 84 19.57 -14.17 -9.02
N GLU A 85 19.45 -15.13 -8.10
CA GLU A 85 20.23 -15.19 -6.85
C GLU A 85 20.24 -13.86 -6.07
N ALA A 86 19.12 -13.14 -6.14
CA ALA A 86 19.05 -11.74 -5.70
C ALA A 86 18.45 -11.58 -4.29
N ILE A 87 18.07 -12.67 -3.62
CA ILE A 87 17.45 -12.61 -2.28
C ILE A 87 18.54 -12.73 -1.23
N ASP A 88 18.64 -11.71 -0.38
CA ASP A 88 19.60 -11.66 0.71
C ASP A 88 18.88 -11.49 2.06
N PHE A 89 19.02 -12.49 2.94
CA PHE A 89 18.46 -12.46 4.30
C PHE A 89 19.37 -11.76 5.30
N GLU A 90 20.64 -11.51 4.96
CA GLU A 90 21.62 -10.84 5.81
C GLU A 90 21.70 -9.34 5.53
N GLN A 91 20.88 -8.83 4.59
CA GLN A 91 20.78 -7.40 4.31
C GLN A 91 20.40 -6.61 5.57
N GLU A 92 21.22 -5.60 5.88
CA GLU A 92 21.04 -4.66 6.98
C GLU A 92 20.72 -3.25 6.45
N THR A 93 20.10 -2.44 7.31
CA THR A 93 19.81 -1.04 7.00
C THR A 93 21.08 -0.19 6.97
N GLU A 94 21.33 0.49 5.84
CA GLU A 94 22.44 1.42 5.67
C GLU A 94 22.00 2.89 5.88
N TYR A 95 22.82 3.65 6.59
CA TYR A 95 22.62 5.10 6.78
C TYR A 95 23.61 5.87 5.92
N ILE A 96 23.10 6.80 5.13
CA ILE A 96 23.92 7.61 4.22
C ILE A 96 23.80 9.09 4.61
N ASP A 97 24.95 9.72 4.82
CA ASP A 97 25.04 11.16 5.06
C ASP A 97 25.03 11.93 3.74
N VAL A 98 23.98 12.72 3.51
CA VAL A 98 23.85 13.54 2.31
C VAL A 98 23.88 15.02 2.68
N LYS A 99 24.80 15.76 2.05
CA LYS A 99 24.85 17.22 2.14
C LYS A 99 23.94 17.82 1.08
N VAL A 100 22.90 18.52 1.51
CA VAL A 100 21.93 19.19 0.63
C VAL A 100 21.85 20.68 0.91
N GLY A 101 21.51 21.47 -0.11
CA GLY A 101 21.29 22.92 0.05
C GLY A 101 19.88 23.29 0.49
N ALA A 102 18.90 22.41 0.23
CA ALA A 102 17.50 22.56 0.61
C ALA A 102 16.84 21.17 0.70
N ALA A 103 15.75 21.07 1.46
CA ALA A 103 14.92 19.87 1.55
C ALA A 103 13.46 20.22 1.25
N ILE A 104 12.77 19.34 0.52
CA ILE A 104 11.33 19.46 0.21
C ILE A 104 10.62 18.34 0.96
N VAL A 105 9.58 18.68 1.73
CA VAL A 105 8.73 17.71 2.41
C VAL A 105 7.48 17.50 1.56
N ALA A 106 7.33 16.28 1.03
CA ALA A 106 6.23 15.89 0.15
C ALA A 106 5.73 14.47 0.48
N THR A 107 5.56 14.19 1.77
CA THR A 107 5.16 12.86 2.29
C THR A 107 3.68 12.51 2.04
N GLY A 108 2.89 13.44 1.53
CA GLY A 108 1.50 13.18 1.15
C GLY A 108 0.52 13.28 2.33
N TRP A 109 -0.46 12.37 2.34
CA TRP A 109 -1.57 12.31 3.28
C TRP A 109 -2.02 10.86 3.48
N ASP A 110 -2.71 10.58 4.60
CA ASP A 110 -3.30 9.28 4.92
C ASP A 110 -4.83 9.38 5.02
N GLU A 111 -5.53 8.27 4.77
CA GLU A 111 -6.99 8.20 4.94
C GLU A 111 -7.38 8.44 6.41
N TYR A 112 -8.56 9.03 6.62
CA TYR A 112 -9.13 9.14 7.95
C TYR A 112 -9.31 7.73 8.55
N PRO A 113 -8.81 7.45 9.78
CA PRO A 113 -8.84 6.12 10.38
C PRO A 113 -10.23 5.78 10.91
N ILE A 114 -11.17 5.51 9.99
CA ILE A 114 -12.58 5.25 10.30
C ILE A 114 -12.77 4.05 11.24
N TRP A 115 -11.84 3.07 11.22
CA TRP A 115 -11.84 1.92 12.13
C TRP A 115 -11.70 2.30 13.61
N GLU A 116 -11.09 3.46 13.92
CA GLU A 116 -10.97 3.94 15.31
C GLU A 116 -12.26 4.61 15.79
N SER A 117 -12.93 5.31 14.88
CA SER A 117 -14.18 6.03 15.16
C SER A 117 -15.42 5.12 15.22
N ASN A 118 -15.35 3.94 14.58
CA ASN A 118 -16.48 3.04 14.33
C ASN A 118 -17.69 3.76 13.69
N GLU A 119 -17.45 4.86 12.96
CA GLU A 119 -18.48 5.56 12.21
C GLU A 119 -19.11 4.61 11.18
N TYR A 120 -20.44 4.68 11.07
CA TYR A 120 -21.23 3.86 10.16
C TYR A 120 -21.05 2.34 10.30
N ASN A 121 -20.50 1.88 11.44
CA ASN A 121 -20.15 0.47 11.69
C ASN A 121 -19.22 -0.12 10.61
N TYR A 122 -18.29 0.71 10.11
CA TYR A 122 -17.21 0.24 9.26
C TYR A 122 -16.43 -0.90 9.96
N GLY A 123 -16.10 -1.95 9.20
CA GLY A 123 -15.50 -3.18 9.73
C GLY A 123 -16.48 -4.17 10.36
N TYR A 124 -17.69 -3.74 10.75
CA TYR A 124 -18.77 -4.63 11.20
C TYR A 124 -19.67 -5.06 10.04
N TYR A 125 -20.04 -4.12 9.17
CA TYR A 125 -20.76 -4.41 7.95
C TYR A 125 -19.78 -4.52 6.78
N PRO A 126 -19.65 -5.70 6.15
CA PRO A 126 -18.64 -5.91 5.10
C PRO A 126 -18.91 -5.06 3.84
N ASP A 127 -20.14 -4.63 3.61
CA ASP A 127 -20.50 -3.80 2.44
C ASP A 127 -20.35 -2.29 2.71
N VAL A 128 -19.91 -1.89 3.91
CA VAL A 128 -19.56 -0.50 4.22
C VAL A 128 -18.07 -0.34 3.94
N ILE A 129 -17.77 0.33 2.83
CA ILE A 129 -16.41 0.52 2.33
C ILE A 129 -16.03 2.00 2.19
N THR A 130 -14.75 2.32 2.23
CA THR A 130 -14.21 3.67 2.00
C THR A 130 -14.11 4.01 0.51
N GLN A 131 -13.88 5.28 0.20
CA GLN A 131 -13.70 5.71 -1.19
C GLN A 131 -12.39 5.19 -1.80
N ILE A 132 -11.34 5.02 -0.99
CA ILE A 132 -10.07 4.44 -1.44
C ILE A 132 -10.24 2.96 -1.74
N GLU A 133 -11.00 2.23 -0.92
CA GLU A 133 -11.37 0.83 -1.18
C GLU A 133 -12.14 0.69 -2.50
N LEU A 134 -13.14 1.56 -2.71
CA LEU A 134 -13.89 1.58 -3.96
C LEU A 134 -12.99 1.86 -5.18
N GLU A 135 -12.01 2.76 -5.06
CA GLU A 135 -11.03 3.01 -6.13
C GLU A 135 -10.22 1.75 -6.48
N ARG A 136 -9.83 0.96 -5.48
CA ARG A 136 -9.14 -0.31 -5.71
C ARG A 136 -10.04 -1.30 -6.44
N LEU A 137 -11.33 -1.39 -6.09
CA LEU A 137 -12.29 -2.24 -6.80
C LEU A 137 -12.51 -1.78 -8.24
N LEU A 138 -12.57 -0.48 -8.48
CA LEU A 138 -12.76 0.11 -9.81
C LEU A 138 -11.49 0.05 -10.69
N SER A 139 -10.32 -0.09 -10.09
CA SER A 139 -9.05 -0.14 -10.81
C SER A 139 -8.92 -1.43 -11.65
N PRO A 140 -8.58 -1.35 -12.95
CA PRO A 140 -8.36 -2.54 -13.81
C PRO A 140 -7.22 -3.46 -13.34
N ILE A 141 -6.23 -2.89 -12.64
CA ILE A 141 -5.12 -3.62 -11.99
C ILE A 141 -5.40 -3.88 -10.50
N GLY A 142 -6.64 -3.60 -10.09
CA GLY A 142 -7.13 -3.83 -8.74
C GLY A 142 -7.47 -5.29 -8.50
N PRO A 143 -7.82 -5.63 -7.25
CA PRO A 143 -8.11 -6.99 -6.82
C PRO A 143 -9.23 -7.67 -7.62
N THR A 144 -10.19 -6.89 -8.10
CA THR A 144 -11.39 -7.38 -8.79
C THR A 144 -11.35 -7.12 -10.30
N GLY A 145 -10.21 -6.69 -10.84
CA GLY A 145 -10.05 -6.42 -12.27
C GLY A 145 -10.90 -5.26 -12.79
N GLY A 146 -11.31 -4.33 -11.91
CA GLY A 146 -12.14 -3.17 -12.26
C GLY A 146 -13.65 -3.39 -12.09
N HIS A 147 -14.05 -4.47 -11.42
CA HIS A 147 -15.45 -4.77 -11.15
C HIS A 147 -15.80 -4.53 -9.67
N VAL A 148 -16.91 -3.85 -9.44
CA VAL A 148 -17.43 -3.61 -8.08
C VAL A 148 -18.36 -4.76 -7.69
N TYR A 149 -18.05 -5.41 -6.58
CA TYR A 149 -18.86 -6.46 -5.97
C TYR A 149 -19.13 -6.12 -4.51
N ARG A 150 -20.29 -6.57 -4.01
CA ARG A 150 -20.56 -6.58 -2.58
C ARG A 150 -19.64 -7.57 -1.90
N VAL A 151 -18.98 -7.14 -0.83
CA VAL A 151 -18.02 -7.98 -0.09
C VAL A 151 -18.73 -9.15 0.58
N SER A 152 -19.97 -8.94 1.05
CA SER A 152 -20.76 -9.98 1.68
C SER A 152 -21.24 -11.10 0.74
N THR A 153 -21.69 -10.75 -0.46
CA THR A 153 -22.38 -11.69 -1.37
C THR A 153 -21.59 -12.03 -2.63
N GLY A 154 -20.57 -11.23 -2.99
CA GLY A 154 -19.86 -11.34 -4.26
C GLY A 154 -20.67 -10.88 -5.48
N GLU A 155 -21.87 -10.34 -5.28
CA GLU A 155 -22.75 -9.89 -6.36
C GLU A 155 -22.51 -8.41 -6.70
N THR A 156 -22.79 -8.02 -7.93
CA THR A 156 -22.76 -6.61 -8.34
C THR A 156 -23.84 -5.81 -7.61
N PRO A 157 -23.50 -4.69 -6.93
CA PRO A 157 -24.49 -3.87 -6.26
C PRO A 157 -25.38 -3.14 -7.28
N ASN A 158 -26.69 -3.21 -7.10
CA ASN A 158 -27.66 -2.45 -7.91
C ASN A 158 -27.82 -1.00 -7.44
N THR A 159 -27.51 -0.74 -6.17
CA THR A 159 -27.67 0.57 -5.54
C THR A 159 -26.44 0.85 -4.68
N ILE A 160 -25.85 2.03 -4.86
CA ILE A 160 -24.70 2.51 -4.09
C ILE A 160 -25.08 3.85 -3.44
N VAL A 161 -24.71 4.02 -2.18
CA VAL A 161 -24.88 5.28 -1.45
C VAL A 161 -23.50 5.77 -1.02
N MET A 162 -23.16 7.01 -1.37
CA MET A 162 -21.92 7.65 -0.94
C MET A 162 -22.22 8.66 0.17
N VAL A 163 -21.59 8.46 1.32
CA VAL A 163 -21.69 9.36 2.47
C VAL A 163 -20.51 10.32 2.45
N GLN A 164 -20.81 11.61 2.47
CA GLN A 164 -19.80 12.67 2.36
C GLN A 164 -19.40 13.19 3.72
N CYS A 165 -18.19 13.77 3.79
CA CYS A 165 -17.62 14.38 4.99
C CYS A 165 -17.42 13.41 6.16
N VAL A 166 -17.27 12.10 5.90
CA VAL A 166 -16.88 11.13 6.93
C VAL A 166 -15.51 11.52 7.50
N GLY A 167 -15.41 11.67 8.82
CA GLY A 167 -14.22 12.19 9.51
C GLY A 167 -13.79 13.61 9.14
N SER A 168 -14.59 14.40 8.44
CA SER A 168 -14.27 15.77 7.99
C SER A 168 -15.43 16.72 8.26
N ARG A 169 -15.15 18.01 8.48
CA ARG A 169 -16.17 19.00 8.90
C ARG A 169 -16.97 18.53 10.14
N ASP A 170 -16.34 17.76 11.01
CA ASP A 170 -16.87 17.29 12.28
C ASP A 170 -16.05 17.90 13.43
N VAL A 171 -16.75 18.47 14.41
CA VAL A 171 -16.15 19.04 15.61
C VAL A 171 -15.55 17.99 16.54
N ASN A 172 -16.02 16.75 16.46
CA ASN A 172 -15.53 15.62 17.26
C ASN A 172 -14.38 14.86 16.58
N ALA A 173 -14.15 15.11 15.29
CA ALA A 173 -13.03 14.57 14.52
C ALA A 173 -12.23 15.72 13.89
N ASN A 174 -12.28 15.90 12.57
CA ASN A 174 -11.56 16.97 11.88
C ASN A 174 -12.50 18.14 11.51
N PRO A 175 -12.29 19.36 12.03
CA PRO A 175 -13.17 20.49 11.76
C PRO A 175 -12.99 21.10 10.36
N TYR A 176 -12.03 20.60 9.57
CA TYR A 176 -11.71 21.10 8.24
C TYR A 176 -12.32 20.23 7.13
N CYS A 177 -12.36 20.78 5.91
CA CYS A 177 -12.78 20.06 4.71
C CYS A 177 -11.58 19.35 4.08
N SER A 178 -11.73 18.06 3.74
CA SER A 178 -10.70 17.27 3.05
C SER A 178 -10.54 17.60 1.55
N PHE A 179 -11.30 18.58 1.05
CA PHE A 179 -11.23 19.17 -0.31
C PHE A 179 -11.56 18.24 -1.48
N VAL A 180 -11.05 17.00 -1.49
CA VAL A 180 -11.12 16.07 -2.63
C VAL A 180 -12.31 15.12 -2.59
N CYS A 181 -12.87 14.84 -1.41
CA CYS A 181 -13.88 13.80 -1.20
C CYS A 181 -15.16 14.00 -2.05
N CYS A 182 -15.58 15.25 -2.28
CA CYS A 182 -16.72 15.55 -3.15
C CYS A 182 -16.45 15.20 -4.61
N SER A 183 -15.29 15.60 -5.13
CA SER A 183 -14.91 15.35 -6.52
C SER A 183 -14.65 13.87 -6.77
N VAL A 184 -14.01 13.17 -5.82
CA VAL A 184 -13.75 11.72 -5.91
C VAL A 184 -15.06 10.94 -5.90
N ALA A 185 -16.01 11.29 -5.04
CA ALA A 185 -17.33 10.65 -5.02
C ALA A 185 -18.06 10.80 -6.35
N LEU A 186 -18.07 12.00 -6.93
CA LEU A 186 -18.68 12.23 -8.24
C LEU A 186 -17.97 11.50 -9.37
N LYS A 187 -16.64 11.40 -9.33
CA LYS A 187 -15.83 10.65 -10.30
C LYS A 187 -16.14 9.14 -10.24
N ASN A 188 -16.35 8.61 -9.04
CA ASN A 188 -16.62 7.19 -8.79
C ASN A 188 -18.11 6.84 -8.85
N ALA A 189 -18.99 7.82 -9.07
CA ALA A 189 -20.43 7.57 -9.18
C ALA A 189 -20.72 6.77 -10.46
N PRO A 190 -21.40 5.62 -10.37
CA PRO A 190 -21.77 4.79 -11.53
C PRO A 190 -22.89 5.38 -12.38
#